data_AF-A0A060YZE3-F1
#
_entry.id   AF-A0A060YZE3-F1
#
_cell.length_a   1.000
_cell.length_b   1.000
_cell.length_c   1.000
_cell.angle_alpha   90.00
_cell.angle_beta   90.00
_cell.angle_gamma   90.00
#
_symmetry.space_group_name_H-M   'P 1'
#
loop_
_entity.id
_entity.type
_entity.pdbx_description
1 polymer ?
#
loop_
_entity_poly.entity_id
_entity_poly.type
_entity_poly.pdbx_seq_one_letter_code
_entity_poly.pdbx_strand_id
1 'polypeptide(L)'
;MPIHREIILFVWHLGRCVWGRRFKSCLTNPYPLPFLPPSSQQDVVRVLEKVCSVLPPSLSAQCKDLIESYGQAIIKLLLQEADPKTICTVLGLCKDASRAFTPVLDQSQVEAGGLCDICKMAVRYIDGILEQNATQAQIEDAVRKVCSFVPETVRGECDQLIEQYEPMLVQLLLQMLDPDFVCMKVGLCPEAVQSLLGMDQCSWGPAFWCKNMDSAKLCNAVAHCRRHVW
;
A
#
# COMPACT_ATOMS: atom_id res chain seq x y z
N MET A 1 23.24 3.86 44.85
CA MET A 1 22.96 4.45 43.53
C MET A 1 23.85 3.79 42.47
N PRO A 2 23.34 2.85 41.65
CA PRO A 2 24.17 2.21 40.61
C PRO A 2 23.54 2.19 39.21
N ILE A 3 22.64 3.12 38.88
CA ILE A 3 21.94 3.15 37.57
C ILE A 3 22.83 3.70 36.43
N HIS A 4 23.98 4.32 36.76
CA HIS A 4 24.82 5.01 35.77
C HIS A 4 25.88 4.14 35.08
N ARG A 5 26.08 2.87 35.48
CA ARG A 5 27.10 1.98 34.89
C ARG A 5 26.56 1.12 33.74
N GLU A 6 25.27 0.78 33.78
CA GLU A 6 24.56 -0.04 32.78
C GLU A 6 24.35 0.72 31.46
N ILE A 7 24.05 2.03 31.53
CA ILE A 7 23.79 2.85 30.33
C ILE A 7 25.06 3.05 29.49
N ILE A 8 26.23 3.17 30.13
CA ILE A 8 27.51 3.30 29.42
C ILE A 8 27.87 2.00 28.69
N LEU A 9 27.57 0.84 29.29
CA LEU A 9 27.75 -0.47 28.64
C LEU A 9 26.78 -0.66 27.45
N PHE A 10 25.56 -0.15 27.55
CA PHE A 10 24.56 -0.21 26.47
C PHE A 10 24.96 0.64 25.26
N VAL A 11 25.53 1.83 25.49
CA VAL A 11 26.05 2.70 24.42
C VAL A 11 27.33 2.14 23.81
N TRP A 12 28.20 1.50 24.60
CA TRP A 12 29.42 0.85 24.08
C TRP A 12 29.11 -0.37 23.20
N HIS A 13 28.01 -1.09 23.47
CA HIS A 13 27.59 -2.24 22.65
C HIS A 13 26.91 -1.85 21.34
N LEU A 14 26.10 -0.78 21.30
CA LEU A 14 25.49 -0.27 20.07
C LEU A 14 26.53 0.34 19.11
N GLY A 15 27.61 0.93 19.64
CA GLY A 15 28.67 1.55 18.84
C GLY A 15 29.56 0.58 18.03
N ARG A 16 29.55 -0.73 18.32
CA ARG A 16 30.38 -1.71 17.59
C ARG A 16 29.70 -2.35 16.36
N CYS A 17 28.43 -2.05 16.09
CA CYS A 17 27.75 -2.57 14.88
C CYS A 17 27.97 -1.69 13.64
N VAL A 18 28.39 -0.43 13.80
CA VAL A 18 28.43 0.53 12.68
C VAL A 18 29.82 0.62 12.03
N TRP A 19 30.90 0.26 12.71
CA TRP A 19 32.25 0.39 12.14
C TRP A 19 33.17 -0.78 12.52
N GLY A 20 33.50 -1.65 11.54
CA GLY A 20 34.61 -2.60 11.64
C GLY A 20 34.29 -4.07 11.33
N ARG A 21 34.58 -4.48 10.09
CA ARG A 21 34.87 -5.85 9.58
C ARG A 21 34.74 -7.04 10.57
N ARG A 22 33.54 -7.62 10.72
CA ARG A 22 33.25 -9.08 10.74
C ARG A 22 31.75 -9.35 10.91
N PHE A 23 31.13 -9.87 9.87
CA PHE A 23 29.68 -9.94 9.66
C PHE A 23 28.97 -11.15 10.32
N LYS A 24 29.44 -11.68 11.46
CA LYS A 24 28.96 -12.99 11.97
C LYS A 24 28.36 -13.07 13.37
N SER A 25 28.18 -11.97 14.10
CA SER A 25 27.83 -12.09 15.53
C SER A 25 26.59 -11.33 16.02
N CYS A 26 25.71 -10.82 15.14
CA CYS A 26 24.43 -10.21 15.56
C CYS A 26 23.22 -11.17 15.51
N LEU A 27 23.42 -12.47 15.28
CA LEU A 27 22.33 -13.45 15.06
C LEU A 27 22.02 -14.34 16.27
N THR A 28 22.19 -13.86 17.49
CA THR A 28 21.69 -14.57 18.68
C THR A 28 20.97 -13.60 19.61
N ASN A 29 19.73 -13.26 19.24
CA ASN A 29 18.74 -12.70 20.16
C ASN A 29 17.62 -13.75 20.34
N PRO A 30 17.21 -14.13 21.57
CA PRO A 30 16.32 -15.26 21.83
C PRO A 30 14.82 -14.92 21.78
N TYR A 31 14.42 -13.84 21.09
CA TYR A 31 13.01 -13.51 20.89
C TYR A 31 12.50 -14.08 19.55
N PRO A 32 11.47 -14.94 19.54
CA PRO A 32 10.88 -15.39 18.28
C PRO A 32 10.09 -14.25 17.64
N LEU A 33 10.64 -13.67 16.57
CA LEU A 33 9.94 -12.70 15.71
C LEU A 33 8.88 -13.45 14.87
N PRO A 34 7.60 -13.03 14.86
CA PRO A 34 6.53 -13.69 14.11
C PRO A 34 6.44 -13.34 12.61
N PHE A 35 7.47 -12.72 12.03
CA PHE A 35 7.41 -12.17 10.66
C PHE A 35 8.43 -12.80 9.71
N LEU A 36 8.47 -14.12 9.62
CA LEU A 36 8.99 -14.78 8.43
C LEU A 36 7.77 -15.23 7.58
N PRO A 37 7.67 -14.88 6.29
CA PRO A 37 6.61 -15.44 5.44
C PRO A 37 6.75 -16.98 5.40
N PRO A 38 5.63 -17.73 5.40
CA PRO A 38 5.65 -19.19 5.35
C PRO A 38 6.43 -19.65 4.12
N SER A 39 7.52 -20.40 4.33
CA SER A 39 8.43 -20.83 3.26
C SER A 39 7.99 -22.13 2.58
N SER A 40 6.97 -22.80 3.12
CA SER A 40 6.44 -24.04 2.57
C SER A 40 4.92 -24.00 2.40
N GLN A 41 4.40 -24.81 1.48
CA GLN A 41 2.95 -25.00 1.31
C GLN A 41 2.27 -25.44 2.62
N GLN A 42 2.97 -26.22 3.45
CA GLN A 42 2.47 -26.70 4.72
C GLN A 42 2.34 -25.58 5.77
N ASP A 43 3.24 -24.59 5.74
CA ASP A 43 3.16 -23.46 6.65
C ASP A 43 2.00 -22.53 6.28
N VAL A 44 1.70 -22.38 4.99
CA VAL A 44 0.52 -21.64 4.52
C VAL A 44 -0.77 -22.32 4.97
N VAL A 45 -0.87 -23.65 4.78
CA VAL A 45 -2.03 -24.43 5.24
C VAL A 45 -2.22 -24.30 6.75
N ARG A 46 -1.14 -24.39 7.53
CA ARG A 46 -1.18 -24.26 8.99
C ARG A 46 -1.70 -22.88 9.45
N VAL A 47 -1.35 -21.81 8.72
CA VAL A 47 -1.86 -20.47 9.01
C VAL A 47 -3.36 -20.38 8.71
N LEU A 48 -3.81 -20.93 7.58
CA LEU A 48 -5.22 -20.94 7.19
C LEU A 48 -6.07 -21.79 8.15
N GLU A 49 -5.57 -22.92 8.62
CA GLU A 49 -6.22 -23.73 9.66
C GLU A 49 -6.41 -22.96 10.97
N LYS A 50 -5.43 -22.13 11.32
CA LYS A 50 -5.52 -21.25 12.49
C LYS A 50 -6.60 -20.19 12.32
N VAL A 51 -6.79 -19.66 11.11
CA VAL A 51 -7.91 -18.76 10.79
C VAL A 51 -9.25 -19.48 10.96
N CYS A 52 -9.39 -20.73 10.48
CA CYS A 52 -10.61 -21.50 10.67
C CYS A 52 -10.96 -21.76 12.14
N SER A 53 -9.97 -21.79 13.03
CA SER A 53 -10.19 -21.97 14.48
C SER A 53 -10.77 -20.74 15.20
N VAL A 54 -10.71 -19.56 14.55
CA VAL A 54 -11.27 -18.30 15.07
C VAL A 54 -12.72 -18.11 14.65
N LEU A 55 -13.17 -18.82 13.61
CA LEU A 55 -14.53 -18.70 13.08
C LEU A 55 -15.58 -19.38 13.99
N PRO A 56 -16.85 -18.94 13.93
CA PRO A 56 -17.95 -19.61 14.61
C PRO A 56 -18.05 -21.10 14.23
N PRO A 57 -18.57 -21.97 15.11
CA PRO A 57 -18.59 -23.42 14.89
C PRO A 57 -19.25 -23.85 13.57
N SER A 58 -20.27 -23.13 13.12
CA SER A 58 -20.97 -23.36 11.86
C SER A 58 -20.12 -23.14 10.61
N LEU A 59 -19.11 -22.27 10.70
CA LEU A 59 -18.23 -21.89 9.58
C LEU A 59 -16.85 -22.53 9.70
N SER A 60 -16.43 -22.92 10.90
CA SER A 60 -15.13 -23.56 11.13
C SER A 60 -15.00 -24.89 10.37
N ALA A 61 -16.07 -25.69 10.30
CA ALA A 61 -16.09 -26.94 9.54
C ALA A 61 -15.96 -26.69 8.03
N GLN A 62 -16.81 -25.82 7.48
CA GLN A 62 -16.79 -25.48 6.05
C GLN A 62 -15.46 -24.83 5.63
N CYS A 63 -14.86 -24.03 6.51
CA CYS A 63 -13.53 -23.44 6.30
C CYS A 63 -12.44 -24.50 6.18
N LYS A 64 -12.46 -25.52 7.05
CA LYS A 64 -11.51 -26.64 6.99
C LYS A 64 -11.70 -27.47 5.72
N ASP A 65 -12.95 -27.78 5.37
CA ASP A 65 -13.27 -28.52 4.14
C ASP A 65 -12.79 -27.77 2.89
N LEU A 66 -12.89 -26.44 2.88
CA LEU A 66 -12.40 -25.60 1.79
C LEU A 66 -10.87 -25.64 1.67
N ILE A 67 -10.15 -25.57 2.80
CA ILE A 67 -8.68 -25.66 2.81
C ILE A 67 -8.22 -27.05 2.35
N GLU A 68 -8.89 -28.11 2.80
CA GLU A 68 -8.53 -29.49 2.41
C GLU A 68 -8.84 -29.75 0.93
N SER A 69 -10.00 -29.29 0.45
CA SER A 69 -10.47 -29.57 -0.92
C SER A 69 -9.81 -28.69 -1.98
N TYR A 70 -9.61 -27.40 -1.67
CA TYR A 70 -9.15 -26.41 -2.64
C TYR A 70 -7.82 -25.75 -2.26
N GLY A 71 -7.39 -25.85 -1.00
CA GLY A 71 -6.21 -25.12 -0.50
C GLY A 71 -4.94 -25.45 -1.27
N GLN A 72 -4.67 -26.72 -1.58
CA GLN A 72 -3.48 -27.07 -2.37
C GLN A 72 -3.53 -26.52 -3.81
N ALA A 73 -4.70 -26.54 -4.46
CA ALA A 73 -4.87 -26.02 -5.80
C ALA A 73 -4.74 -24.49 -5.83
N ILE A 74 -5.37 -23.80 -4.88
CA ILE A 74 -5.27 -22.34 -4.71
C ILE A 74 -3.83 -21.94 -4.39
N ILE A 75 -3.17 -22.62 -3.45
CA ILE A 75 -1.76 -22.37 -3.12
C ILE A 75 -0.87 -22.61 -4.33
N LYS A 76 -1.12 -23.65 -5.12
CA LYS A 76 -0.35 -23.93 -6.34
C LYS A 76 -0.58 -22.85 -7.41
N LEU A 77 -1.81 -22.37 -7.60
CA LEU A 77 -2.11 -21.25 -8.50
C LEU A 77 -1.43 -19.96 -8.02
N LEU A 78 -1.49 -19.64 -6.73
CA LEU A 78 -0.81 -18.49 -6.14
C LEU A 78 0.72 -18.58 -6.25
N LEU A 79 1.29 -19.78 -6.21
CA LEU A 79 2.72 -20.02 -6.44
C LEU A 79 3.10 -20.03 -7.93
N GLN A 80 2.13 -20.20 -8.83
CA GLN A 80 2.33 -20.19 -10.28
C GLN A 80 2.20 -18.78 -10.89
N GLU A 81 1.52 -17.86 -10.21
CA GLU A 81 1.27 -16.49 -10.71
C GLU A 81 2.42 -15.49 -10.41
N ALA A 82 3.47 -15.91 -9.71
CA ALA A 82 4.61 -15.03 -9.53
C ALA A 82 5.92 -15.80 -9.32
N ASP A 83 6.92 -15.47 -10.13
CA ASP A 83 8.29 -15.94 -9.94
C ASP A 83 8.77 -15.53 -8.54
N PRO A 84 9.18 -16.49 -7.68
CA PRO A 84 9.58 -16.21 -6.29
C PRO A 84 10.72 -15.20 -6.18
N LYS A 85 11.57 -15.13 -7.21
CA LYS A 85 12.65 -14.16 -7.29
C LYS A 85 12.12 -12.75 -7.57
N THR A 86 11.10 -12.61 -8.41
CA THR A 86 10.38 -11.36 -8.69
C THR A 86 9.66 -10.86 -7.43
N ILE A 87 8.92 -11.72 -6.73
CA ILE A 87 8.27 -11.32 -5.46
C ILE A 87 9.29 -10.96 -4.39
N CYS A 88 10.33 -11.77 -4.21
CA CYS A 88 11.42 -11.49 -3.26
C CYS A 88 12.16 -10.18 -3.57
N THR A 89 12.22 -9.81 -4.85
CA THR A 89 12.80 -8.55 -5.33
C THR A 89 11.87 -7.37 -5.04
N VAL A 90 10.60 -7.46 -5.42
CA VAL A 90 9.58 -6.40 -5.19
C VAL A 90 9.39 -6.12 -3.71
N LEU A 91 9.43 -7.16 -2.87
CA LEU A 91 9.36 -7.03 -1.42
C LEU A 91 10.69 -6.60 -0.77
N GLY A 92 11.76 -6.41 -1.54
CA GLY A 92 13.06 -5.96 -1.01
C GLY A 92 13.84 -7.01 -0.20
N LEU A 93 13.44 -8.28 -0.25
CA LEU A 93 13.95 -9.36 0.61
C LEU A 93 15.18 -10.07 0.04
N CYS A 94 15.44 -9.93 -1.25
CA CYS A 94 16.58 -10.55 -1.93
C CYS A 94 17.80 -9.61 -1.98
N LYS A 95 19.01 -10.17 -1.93
CA LYS A 95 20.27 -9.38 -2.05
C LYS A 95 20.43 -8.64 -3.37
N ASP A 96 19.72 -9.10 -4.41
CA ASP A 96 19.63 -8.45 -5.71
C ASP A 96 18.45 -7.46 -5.80
N ALA A 97 17.68 -7.26 -4.72
CA ALA A 97 16.58 -6.30 -4.70
C ALA A 97 17.06 -4.86 -4.96
N SER A 98 18.31 -4.56 -4.60
CA SER A 98 18.97 -3.30 -4.95
C SER A 98 19.26 -3.13 -6.45
N ARG A 99 19.02 -4.16 -7.28
CA ARG A 99 19.31 -4.17 -8.73
C ARG A 99 18.18 -4.69 -9.62
N ALA A 100 17.06 -5.13 -9.06
CA ALA A 100 15.88 -5.50 -9.85
C ALA A 100 14.63 -4.69 -9.46
N PHE A 101 14.83 -3.66 -8.61
CA PHE A 101 14.06 -2.42 -8.63
C PHE A 101 14.90 -1.24 -9.16
N THR A 102 15.84 -1.51 -10.06
CA THR A 102 15.87 -0.63 -11.23
C THR A 102 14.73 -1.14 -12.10
N PRO A 103 13.67 -0.36 -12.35
CA PRO A 103 12.79 -0.72 -13.44
C PRO A 103 13.68 -0.97 -14.68
N VAL A 104 13.26 -1.85 -15.59
CA VAL A 104 13.68 -1.75 -17.00
C VAL A 104 13.01 -0.50 -17.56
N LEU A 105 13.34 0.62 -16.95
CA LEU A 105 13.09 2.00 -17.29
C LEU A 105 14.35 2.65 -16.79
N ASP A 106 15.23 2.84 -17.75
CA ASP A 106 16.36 3.72 -17.59
C ASP A 106 15.92 4.95 -16.77
N GLN A 107 16.69 5.24 -15.73
CA GLN A 107 16.44 6.33 -14.78
C GLN A 107 16.40 7.70 -15.50
N SER A 108 16.79 7.73 -16.78
CA SER A 108 16.59 8.84 -17.72
C SER A 108 15.14 9.09 -18.16
N GLN A 109 14.22 8.11 -18.07
CA GLN A 109 12.83 8.25 -18.54
C GLN A 109 11.81 8.56 -17.44
N VAL A 110 12.16 8.32 -16.18
CA VAL A 110 11.35 8.77 -15.03
C VAL A 110 11.47 10.28 -14.83
N GLU A 111 12.55 10.89 -15.33
CA GLU A 111 12.69 12.35 -15.41
C GLU A 111 11.87 12.98 -16.54
N ALA A 112 11.25 12.18 -17.40
CA ALA A 112 10.61 12.66 -18.62
C ALA A 112 9.12 12.34 -18.74
N GLY A 113 8.39 12.04 -17.65
CA GLY A 113 6.91 11.96 -17.66
C GLY A 113 6.26 10.96 -18.63
N GLY A 114 7.01 10.30 -19.51
CA GLY A 114 6.50 9.73 -20.75
C GLY A 114 5.64 8.50 -20.52
N LEU A 115 5.96 7.67 -19.52
CA LEU A 115 5.13 6.54 -19.15
C LEU A 115 3.88 6.93 -18.38
N CYS A 116 3.96 7.99 -17.57
CA CYS A 116 2.79 8.57 -16.93
C CYS A 116 1.85 9.11 -18.01
N ASP A 117 2.39 9.79 -19.02
CA ASP A 117 1.62 10.31 -20.16
C ASP A 117 1.04 9.19 -21.03
N ILE A 118 1.80 8.12 -21.30
CA ILE A 118 1.31 6.94 -22.03
C ILE A 118 0.20 6.25 -21.24
N CYS A 119 0.36 6.08 -19.93
CA CYS A 119 -0.68 5.51 -19.08
C CYS A 119 -1.94 6.37 -19.13
N LYS A 120 -1.82 7.69 -18.93
CA LYS A 120 -2.95 8.62 -18.98
C LYS A 120 -3.63 8.61 -20.33
N MET A 121 -2.86 8.53 -21.41
CA MET A 121 -3.38 8.42 -22.77
C MET A 121 -4.13 7.10 -22.98
N ALA A 122 -3.59 5.99 -22.50
CA ALA A 122 -4.25 4.69 -22.57
C ALA A 122 -5.54 4.67 -21.76
N VAL A 123 -5.55 5.23 -20.54
CA VAL A 123 -6.76 5.34 -19.72
C VAL A 123 -7.80 6.24 -20.40
N ARG A 124 -7.40 7.39 -20.94
CA ARG A 124 -8.30 8.26 -21.71
C ARG A 124 -8.82 7.61 -22.99
N TYR A 125 -8.02 6.80 -23.65
CA TYR A 125 -8.42 6.07 -24.85
C TYR A 125 -9.41 4.95 -24.51
N ILE A 126 -9.18 4.23 -23.40
CA ILE A 126 -10.11 3.24 -22.87
C ILE A 126 -11.41 3.92 -22.45
N ASP A 127 -11.34 5.02 -21.69
CA ASP A 127 -12.49 5.85 -21.31
C ASP A 127 -13.26 6.36 -22.55
N GLY A 128 -12.55 6.81 -23.57
CA GLY A 128 -13.11 7.23 -24.85
C GLY A 128 -13.72 6.10 -25.69
N ILE A 129 -13.19 4.87 -25.63
CA ILE A 129 -13.83 3.68 -26.25
C ILE A 129 -15.03 3.25 -25.45
N LEU A 130 -14.93 3.32 -24.12
CA LEU A 130 -16.05 3.03 -23.24
C LEU A 130 -17.18 4.02 -23.49
N GLU A 131 -16.89 5.19 -24.09
CA GLU A 131 -17.79 6.19 -24.72
C GLU A 131 -19.16 6.29 -24.07
N GLN A 132 -19.17 6.12 -22.76
CA GLN A 132 -20.11 6.72 -21.88
C GLN A 132 -19.21 7.74 -21.21
N ASN A 133 -19.28 8.99 -21.69
CA ASN A 133 -19.40 10.08 -20.75
C ASN A 133 -20.60 9.73 -19.87
N ALA A 134 -20.46 8.72 -18.99
CA ALA A 134 -21.48 8.28 -18.09
C ALA A 134 -21.61 9.51 -17.22
N THR A 135 -22.55 10.36 -17.61
CA THR A 135 -22.89 11.51 -16.81
C THR A 135 -23.11 10.95 -15.43
N GLN A 136 -22.74 11.69 -14.39
CA GLN A 136 -22.99 11.25 -13.02
C GLN A 136 -24.40 10.64 -12.91
N ALA A 137 -25.38 11.24 -13.60
CA ALA A 137 -26.75 10.74 -13.78
C ALA A 137 -26.88 9.31 -14.38
N GLN A 138 -26.08 8.90 -15.36
CA GLN A 138 -26.09 7.53 -15.91
C GLN A 138 -25.51 6.50 -14.94
N ILE A 139 -24.47 6.86 -14.17
CA ILE A 139 -23.93 5.99 -13.12
C ILE A 139 -24.96 5.84 -12.00
N GLU A 140 -25.54 6.97 -11.57
CA GLU A 140 -26.60 6.96 -10.56
C GLU A 140 -27.83 6.16 -11.03
N ASP A 141 -28.26 6.28 -12.30
CA ASP A 141 -29.37 5.50 -12.86
C ASP A 141 -29.05 4.00 -12.91
N ALA A 142 -27.82 3.63 -13.25
CA ALA A 142 -27.36 2.25 -13.23
C ALA A 142 -27.35 1.67 -11.81
N VAL A 143 -26.86 2.43 -10.83
CA VAL A 143 -26.84 2.04 -9.41
C VAL A 143 -28.26 1.91 -8.86
N ARG A 144 -29.18 2.83 -9.20
CA ARG A 144 -30.60 2.75 -8.82
C ARG A 144 -31.33 1.55 -9.42
N LYS A 145 -30.96 1.12 -10.63
CA LYS A 145 -31.57 -0.05 -11.27
C LYS A 145 -31.24 -1.38 -10.60
N VAL A 146 -30.23 -1.44 -9.73
CA VAL A 146 -29.84 -2.68 -9.03
C VAL A 146 -31.00 -3.27 -8.23
N CYS A 147 -31.84 -2.44 -7.61
CA CYS A 147 -32.98 -2.91 -6.81
C CYS A 147 -34.15 -3.44 -7.67
N SER A 148 -34.13 -3.25 -8.99
CA SER A 148 -35.09 -3.89 -9.90
C SER A 148 -34.82 -5.40 -10.10
N PHE A 149 -33.60 -5.86 -9.80
CA PHE A 149 -33.19 -7.26 -9.94
C PHE A 149 -33.43 -8.10 -8.67
N VAL A 150 -33.79 -7.47 -7.55
CA VAL A 150 -34.08 -8.18 -6.29
C VAL A 150 -35.58 -8.46 -6.14
N PRO A 151 -35.96 -9.53 -5.39
CA PRO A 151 -37.36 -9.86 -5.11
C PRO A 151 -38.13 -8.70 -4.47
N GLU A 152 -39.44 -8.63 -4.74
CA GLU A 152 -40.35 -7.61 -4.19
C GLU A 152 -40.24 -7.46 -2.67
N THR A 153 -40.01 -8.58 -1.97
CA THR A 153 -39.94 -8.66 -0.51
C THR A 153 -38.74 -7.93 0.10
N VAL A 154 -37.68 -7.67 -0.67
CA VAL A 154 -36.44 -7.02 -0.19
C VAL A 154 -36.15 -5.71 -0.93
N ARG A 155 -37.00 -5.31 -1.88
CA ARG A 155 -36.79 -4.12 -2.71
C ARG A 155 -36.70 -2.85 -1.86
N GLY A 156 -37.55 -2.69 -0.85
CA GLY A 156 -37.51 -1.53 0.05
C GLY A 156 -36.24 -1.41 0.90
N GLU A 157 -35.67 -2.53 1.36
CA GLU A 157 -34.39 -2.54 2.08
C GLU A 157 -33.22 -2.23 1.12
N CYS A 158 -33.30 -2.74 -0.11
CA CYS A 158 -32.34 -2.41 -1.17
C CYS A 158 -32.37 -0.92 -1.51
N ASP A 159 -33.55 -0.33 -1.69
CA ASP A 159 -33.69 1.08 -2.04
C ASP A 159 -33.09 1.98 -0.94
N GLN A 160 -33.34 1.69 0.34
CA GLN A 160 -32.72 2.41 1.46
C GLN A 160 -31.18 2.30 1.47
N LEU A 161 -30.67 1.11 1.17
CA LEU A 161 -29.22 0.89 1.09
C LEU A 161 -28.61 1.70 -0.07
N ILE A 162 -29.26 1.69 -1.23
CA ILE A 162 -28.82 2.48 -2.38
C ILE A 162 -28.87 3.97 -2.04
N GLU A 163 -29.96 4.50 -1.49
CA GLU A 163 -30.05 5.92 -1.11
C GLU A 163 -28.90 6.37 -0.17
N GLN A 164 -28.51 5.52 0.78
CA GLN A 164 -27.44 5.84 1.73
C GLN A 164 -26.05 5.81 1.11
N TYR A 165 -25.78 4.85 0.22
CA TYR A 165 -24.43 4.57 -0.27
C TYR A 165 -24.16 5.00 -1.70
N GLU A 166 -25.20 5.27 -2.50
CA GLU A 166 -25.13 5.76 -3.89
C GLU A 166 -24.13 6.92 -4.05
N PRO A 167 -24.21 8.05 -3.30
CA PRO A 167 -23.32 9.18 -3.55
C PRO A 167 -21.84 8.83 -3.34
N MET A 168 -21.54 7.94 -2.39
CA MET A 168 -20.18 7.46 -2.15
C MET A 168 -19.71 6.49 -3.25
N LEU A 169 -20.58 5.59 -3.70
CA LEU A 169 -20.29 4.63 -4.76
C LEU A 169 -20.09 5.33 -6.11
N VAL A 170 -20.95 6.28 -6.45
CA VAL A 170 -20.85 7.09 -7.67
C VAL A 170 -19.56 7.90 -7.66
N GLN A 171 -19.24 8.55 -6.54
CA GLN A 171 -17.99 9.28 -6.39
C GLN A 171 -16.75 8.37 -6.58
N LEU A 172 -16.77 7.16 -6.01
CA LEU A 172 -15.69 6.20 -6.16
C LEU A 172 -15.56 5.70 -7.62
N LEU A 173 -16.68 5.42 -8.28
CA LEU A 173 -16.69 5.00 -9.68
C LEU A 173 -16.15 6.10 -10.61
N LEU A 174 -16.50 7.36 -10.36
CA LEU A 174 -15.94 8.51 -11.08
C LEU A 174 -14.43 8.65 -10.86
N GLN A 175 -13.94 8.39 -9.64
CA GLN A 175 -12.50 8.41 -9.35
C GLN A 175 -11.73 7.29 -10.06
N MET A 176 -12.35 6.13 -10.30
CA MET A 176 -11.71 5.04 -11.03
C MET A 176 -11.67 5.25 -12.56
N LEU A 177 -12.31 6.30 -13.06
CA LEU A 177 -12.19 6.76 -14.45
C LEU A 177 -11.15 7.89 -14.59
N ASP A 178 -10.66 8.43 -13.47
CA ASP A 178 -9.67 9.50 -13.49
C ASP A 178 -8.28 8.95 -13.87
N PRO A 179 -7.71 9.40 -15.00
CA PRO A 179 -6.44 8.88 -15.51
C PRO A 179 -5.27 9.20 -14.58
N ASP A 180 -5.34 10.26 -13.78
CA ASP A 180 -4.32 10.56 -12.78
C ASP A 180 -4.37 9.55 -11.62
N PHE A 181 -5.56 9.28 -11.08
CA PHE A 181 -5.79 8.31 -10.01
C PHE A 181 -5.42 6.89 -10.42
N VAL A 182 -5.88 6.43 -11.59
CA VAL A 182 -5.58 5.10 -12.11
C VAL A 182 -4.08 4.94 -12.33
N CYS A 183 -3.44 5.89 -13.04
CA CYS A 183 -2.02 5.81 -13.36
C CYS A 183 -1.12 5.96 -12.13
N MET A 184 -1.57 6.68 -11.12
CA MET A 184 -0.95 6.73 -9.80
C MET A 184 -1.04 5.38 -9.08
N LYS A 185 -2.23 4.76 -9.04
CA LYS A 185 -2.44 3.49 -8.34
C LYS A 185 -1.71 2.31 -8.97
N VAL A 186 -1.48 2.33 -10.28
CA VAL A 186 -0.65 1.33 -10.97
C VAL A 186 0.86 1.66 -10.93
N GLY A 187 1.25 2.78 -10.31
CA GLY A 187 2.65 3.18 -10.11
C GLY A 187 3.35 3.74 -11.36
N LEU A 188 2.60 4.11 -12.40
CA LEU A 188 3.14 4.67 -13.66
C LEU A 188 3.20 6.20 -13.65
N CYS A 189 2.40 6.83 -12.79
CA CYS A 189 2.55 8.23 -12.43
C CYS A 189 3.08 8.35 -11.01
N PRO A 190 3.89 9.39 -10.72
CA PRO A 190 4.25 9.68 -9.35
C PRO A 190 2.96 9.90 -8.55
N GLU A 191 2.87 9.31 -7.36
CA GLU A 191 1.91 9.80 -6.37
C GLU A 191 2.16 11.29 -6.22
N ALA A 192 1.10 12.10 -6.38
CA ALA A 192 1.18 13.49 -5.94
C ALA A 192 1.73 13.41 -4.52
N VAL A 193 2.95 13.91 -4.32
CA VAL A 193 3.78 13.64 -3.16
C VAL A 193 3.00 14.08 -1.91
N GLN A 194 2.18 13.20 -1.36
CA GLN A 194 1.98 13.10 0.06
C GLN A 194 3.27 12.44 0.53
N SER A 195 4.32 13.27 0.55
CA SER A 195 5.53 13.02 1.30
C SER A 195 5.07 12.44 2.61
N LEU A 196 5.44 11.18 2.87
CA LEU A 196 5.20 10.53 4.15
C LEU A 196 5.48 11.58 5.22
N LEU A 197 4.45 11.96 5.99
CA LEU A 197 4.55 13.03 6.97
C LEU A 197 5.80 12.76 7.84
N GLY A 198 6.87 13.54 7.62
CA GLY A 198 8.15 13.39 8.31
C GLY A 198 9.40 13.17 7.45
N MET A 199 9.32 12.85 6.15
CA MET A 199 10.52 12.66 5.33
C MET A 199 11.02 13.92 4.62
N ASP A 200 10.12 14.81 4.22
CA ASP A 200 10.50 16.13 3.70
C ASP A 200 10.79 17.10 4.86
N GLN A 201 11.87 17.88 4.77
CA GLN A 201 12.32 18.75 5.86
C GLN A 201 11.27 19.83 6.19
N CYS A 202 10.46 20.25 5.21
CA CYS A 202 9.38 21.21 5.44
C CYS A 202 8.22 20.63 6.26
N SER A 203 8.11 19.29 6.34
CA SER A 203 7.14 18.60 7.20
C SER A 203 7.59 18.47 8.66
N TRP A 204 8.84 18.82 9.00
CA TRP A 204 9.37 18.81 10.37
C TRP A 204 8.80 19.94 11.25
N GLY A 205 7.97 20.81 10.69
CA GLY A 205 7.22 21.84 11.41
C GLY A 205 7.99 23.17 11.60
N PRO A 206 7.33 24.18 12.22
CA PRO A 206 7.80 25.57 12.24
C PRO A 206 9.20 25.77 12.82
N ALA A 207 9.62 24.86 13.72
CA ALA A 207 10.97 24.86 14.27
C ALA A 207 12.06 24.69 13.20
N PHE A 208 11.78 23.96 12.10
CA PHE A 208 12.69 23.82 10.97
C PHE A 208 12.56 24.99 9.99
N TRP A 209 11.37 25.25 9.46
CA TRP A 209 11.21 26.23 8.38
C TRP A 209 11.30 27.68 8.84
N CYS A 210 11.08 28.00 10.12
CA CYS A 210 11.38 29.33 10.67
C CYS A 210 12.74 29.42 11.38
N LYS A 211 13.65 28.46 11.15
CA LYS A 211 15.01 28.54 11.67
C LYS A 211 15.83 29.68 11.05
N ASN A 212 15.68 29.90 9.74
CA ASN A 212 16.36 30.96 9.00
C ASN A 212 15.64 31.27 7.66
N MET A 213 16.06 32.35 6.99
CA MET A 213 15.45 32.81 5.74
C MET A 213 15.53 31.80 4.60
N ASP A 214 16.60 30.99 4.55
CA ASP A 214 16.81 30.02 3.47
C ASP A 214 15.86 28.83 3.60
N SER A 215 15.72 28.26 4.80
CA SER A 215 14.73 27.22 5.09
C SER A 215 13.30 27.73 4.91
N ALA A 216 13.02 28.98 5.27
CA ALA A 216 11.70 29.57 5.08
C ALA A 216 11.34 29.79 3.61
N LYS A 217 12.32 30.11 2.76
CA LYS A 217 12.12 30.19 1.31
C LYS A 217 11.97 28.81 0.68
N LEU A 218 12.82 27.86 1.07
CA LEU A 218 12.76 26.46 0.63
C LEU A 218 11.37 25.85 0.86
N CYS A 219 10.77 26.13 2.01
CA CYS A 219 9.46 25.62 2.40
C CYS A 219 8.29 26.55 2.07
N ASN A 220 8.53 27.61 1.30
CA ASN A 220 7.56 28.65 0.92
C ASN A 220 6.74 29.23 2.10
N ALA A 221 7.43 29.51 3.21
CA ALA A 221 6.82 29.78 4.50
C ALA A 221 7.29 31.10 5.15
N VAL A 222 8.04 31.92 4.40
CA VAL A 222 8.58 33.23 4.82
C VAL A 222 7.51 34.14 5.41
N ALA A 223 6.33 34.18 4.80
CA ALA A 223 5.25 35.08 5.22
C ALA A 223 4.68 34.70 6.61
N HIS A 224 4.70 33.43 6.96
CA HIS A 224 4.28 32.95 8.28
C HIS A 224 5.38 33.21 9.31
N CYS A 225 6.64 32.90 9.00
CA CYS A 225 7.74 33.15 9.93
C CYS A 225 7.84 34.63 10.31
N ARG A 226 7.72 35.56 9.36
CA ARG A 226 7.70 37.01 9.63
C ARG A 226 6.51 37.52 10.44
N ARG A 227 5.41 36.76 10.48
CA ARG A 227 4.19 37.19 11.18
C ARG A 227 4.04 36.56 12.56
N HIS A 228 4.61 35.37 12.76
CA HIS A 228 4.32 34.55 13.93
C HIS A 228 5.57 34.09 14.70
N VAL A 229 6.78 34.28 14.16
CA VAL A 229 8.02 33.74 14.77
C VAL A 229 9.18 34.74 14.83
N TRP A 230 9.47 35.47 13.75
CA TRP A 230 10.52 36.49 13.65
C TRP A 230 10.00 37.90 13.84
#